data_AF-A0A6J6GR79-F1
#
_entry.id   AF-A0A6J6GR79-F1
#
_cell.length_a   1.000
_cell.length_b   1.000
_cell.length_c   1.000
_cell.angle_alpha   90.00
_cell.angle_beta   90.00
_cell.angle_gamma   90.00
#
_symmetry.space_group_name_H-M   'P 1'
#
loop_
_entity.id
_entity.type
_entity.pdbx_description
1 polymer ?
#
loop_
_entity_poly.entity_id
_entity_poly.type
_entity_poly.pdbx_seq_one_letter_code
_entity_poly.pdbx_strand_id
1 'polypeptide(L)' 'MYIWSYRDEGAFHEAVTNTILDDLVRALSPRRMTVETVWKVRGGVLTTVTASHP' A
#
# COMPACT_ATOMS: atom_id res chain seq x y z
N MET A 1 1.46 10.39 -11.93
CA MET A 1 2.09 9.15 -11.42
C MET A 1 1.28 8.63 -10.24
N TYR A 2 0.94 7.36 -10.22
CA TYR A 2 -0.01 6.75 -9.26
C TYR A 2 0.42 6.93 -7.78
N ILE A 3 1.64 6.54 -7.42
CA ILE A 3 2.14 6.62 -6.04
C ILE A 3 2.18 8.06 -5.49
N TRP A 4 2.36 9.06 -6.36
CA TRP A 4 2.39 10.47 -5.96
C TRP A 4 1.02 11.02 -5.58
N SER A 5 -0.08 10.34 -5.93
CA SER A 5 -1.43 10.77 -5.54
C SER A 5 -1.67 10.67 -4.03
N TYR A 6 -1.00 9.74 -3.34
CA TYR A 6 -1.11 9.54 -1.90
C TYR A 6 -0.25 10.50 -1.05
N ARG A 7 0.44 11.47 -1.67
CA ARG A 7 1.43 12.32 -0.98
C ARG A 7 0.81 13.30 0.01
N ASP A 8 -0.33 13.89 -0.37
CA ASP A 8 -0.99 14.96 0.38
C ASP A 8 -2.29 14.47 1.04
N GLU A 9 -2.60 13.18 0.93
CA GLU A 9 -3.75 12.55 1.58
C GLU A 9 -3.39 12.04 2.97
N GLY A 10 -4.13 12.50 4.00
CA GLY A 10 -4.06 11.94 5.34
C GLY A 10 -4.75 10.58 5.38
N ALA A 11 -3.99 9.51 5.22
CA ALA A 11 -4.48 8.14 5.27
C ALA A 11 -3.62 7.28 6.21
N PHE A 12 -4.25 6.30 6.86
CA PHE A 12 -3.51 5.28 7.61
C PHE A 12 -2.63 4.47 6.64
N HIS A 13 -1.41 4.15 7.08
CA HIS A 13 -0.45 3.37 6.30
C HIS A 13 -1.03 2.05 5.75
N GLU A 14 -1.92 1.42 6.52
CA GLU A 14 -2.63 0.20 6.15
C GLU A 14 -3.65 0.43 5.02
N ALA A 15 -4.43 1.51 5.11
CA ALA A 15 -5.42 1.86 4.11
C ALA A 15 -4.77 2.10 2.75
N VAL A 16 -3.66 2.85 2.71
CA VAL A 16 -2.91 3.09 1.46
C VAL A 16 -2.38 1.79 0.87
N THR A 17 -1.86 0.90 1.70
CA THR A 17 -1.31 -0.39 1.24
C THR A 17 -2.37 -1.29 0.63
N ASN A 18 -3.56 -1.34 1.26
CA ASN A 18 -4.71 -2.09 0.73
C ASN A 18 -5.23 -1.49 -0.57
N THR A 19 -5.36 -0.16 -0.66
CA THR A 19 -5.80 0.50 -1.89
C THR A 19 -4.85 0.23 -3.06
N ILE A 20 -3.53 0.26 -2.80
CA ILE A 20 -2.52 -0.09 -3.82
C ILE A 20 -2.72 -1.52 -4.31
N LEU A 21 -2.91 -2.48 -3.39
CA LEU A 21 -3.16 -3.87 -3.78
C LEU A 21 -4.45 -3.99 -4.62
N ASP A 22 -5.54 -3.38 -4.17
CA ASP A 22 -6.85 -3.47 -4.84
C ASP A 22 -6.81 -2.89 -6.26
N ASP A 23 -6.17 -1.74 -6.45
CA ASP A 23 -6.04 -1.11 -7.76
C ASP A 23 -5.17 -1.94 -8.70
N LEU A 24 -4.07 -2.52 -8.20
CA LEU A 24 -3.22 -3.41 -8.98
C LEU A 24 -3.93 -4.72 -9.34
N VAL A 25 -4.70 -5.31 -8.42
CA VAL A 25 -5.52 -6.49 -8.68
C VAL A 25 -6.56 -6.19 -9.75
N ARG A 26 -7.26 -5.06 -9.64
CA ARG A 26 -8.26 -4.64 -10.63
C ARG A 26 -7.63 -4.41 -12.01
N ALA A 27 -6.45 -3.81 -12.07
CA ALA A 27 -5.78 -3.52 -13.33
C ALA A 27 -5.16 -4.76 -14.01
N LEU A 28 -4.68 -5.73 -13.23
CA LEU A 28 -3.86 -6.83 -13.73
C LEU A 28 -4.54 -8.20 -13.68
N SER A 29 -5.65 -8.34 -12.93
CA SER A 29 -6.33 -9.62 -12.68
C SER A 29 -5.34 -10.77 -12.37
N PRO A 30 -4.43 -10.58 -11.40
CA PRO A 30 -3.36 -11.53 -11.11
C PRO A 30 -3.92 -12.81 -10.50
N ARG A 31 -3.22 -13.93 -10.68
CA ARG A 31 -3.52 -15.18 -9.94
C ARG A 31 -3.12 -15.11 -8.48
N ARG A 32 -2.11 -14.30 -8.15
CA ARG A 32 -1.57 -14.02 -6.81
C ARG A 32 -0.85 -12.68 -6.85
N MET A 33 -0.95 -11.91 -5.78
CA MET A 33 -0.19 -10.66 -5.64
C MET A 33 0.07 -10.35 -4.17
N THR A 34 1.25 -9.82 -3.87
CA THR A 34 1.59 -9.31 -2.54
C THR A 34 2.19 -7.93 -2.69
N VAL A 35 1.73 -6.98 -1.86
CA VAL A 35 2.25 -5.62 -1.78
C VAL A 35 2.82 -5.42 -0.38
N GLU A 36 4.07 -4.98 -0.30
CA GLU A 36 4.73 -4.58 0.92
C GLU A 36 5.09 -3.09 0.85
N THR A 37 4.74 -2.35 1.91
CA THR A 37 5.07 -0.93 2.05
C THR A 37 5.89 -0.71 3.31
N VAL A 38 7.00 0.02 3.18
CA VAL A 38 7.87 0.41 4.29
C VAL A 38 7.68 1.90 4.55
N TRP A 39 7.10 2.23 5.68
CA TRP A 39 6.79 3.60 6.06
C TRP A 39 7.91 4.22 6.87
N LYS A 40 8.24 5.48 6.56
CA LYS A 40 9.26 6.23 7.29
C LYS A 40 8.87 6.38 8.75
N VAL A 41 9.88 6.35 9.62
CA VAL A 41 9.74 6.40 11.06
C VAL A 41 8.95 7.64 11.51
N ARG A 42 7.94 7.41 12.36
CA ARG A 42 7.21 8.45 13.10
C ARG A 42 7.25 8.09 14.58
N GLY A 43 7.72 9.01 15.43
CA GLY A 43 7.80 8.76 16.88
C GLY A 43 8.74 7.61 17.29
N GLY A 44 9.75 7.29 16.49
CA GLY A 44 10.69 6.19 16.77
C GLY A 44 10.23 4.80 16.34
N VAL A 45 9.02 4.67 15.79
CA VAL A 45 8.47 3.40 15.29
C VAL A 45 8.55 3.34 13.77
N LEU A 46 9.13 2.26 13.24
CA LEU A 46 9.05 1.88 11.83
C LEU A 46 7.80 1.03 11.64
N THR A 47 7.04 1.29 10.56
CA THR A 47 5.87 0.48 10.22
C THR A 47 6.08 -0.15 8.86
N THR A 48 6.00 -1.47 8.80
CA THR A 48 5.94 -2.24 7.55
C THR A 48 4.55 -2.86 7.45
N VAL A 49 3.88 -2.69 6.32
CA VAL A 49 2.56 -3.28 6.07
C VAL A 49 2.67 -4.21 4.86
N THR A 50 2.10 -5.40 4.97
CA THR A 50 2.03 -6.39 3.89
C THR A 50 0.57 -6.77 3.64
N ALA A 51 0.13 -6.67 2.39
CA ALA A 51 -1.21 -7.09 1.94
C ALA A 51 -1.08 -8.12 0.81
N SER A 52 -1.98 -9.10 0.75
CA SER A 52 -1.92 -10.20 -0.23
C SER A 52 -3.28 -10.54 -0.85
N HIS A 53 -3.26 -10.89 -2.13
CA HIS A 53 -4.37 -11.45 -2.92
C HIS A 53 -4.05 -12.91 -3.31
N PRO A 54 -4.97 -13.86 -3.03
CA PRO A 54 -4.75 -15.31 -3.20
C PRO A 54 -4.76 -15.81 -4.64
#